data_AF-A0A3D4MG71-F1
#
_entry.id   AF-A0A3D4MG71-F1
#
_cell.length_a   1.000
_cell.length_b   1.000
_cell.length_c   1.000
_cell.angle_alpha   90.00
_cell.angle_beta   90.00
_cell.angle_gamma   90.00
#
_symmetry.space_group_name_H-M   'P 1'
#
loop_
_entity.id
_entity.type
_entity.pdbx_description
1 polymer ?
#
loop_
_entity_poly.entity_id
_entity_poly.type
_entity_poly.pdbx_seq_one_letter_code
_entity_poly.pdbx_strand_id
1 'polypeptide(L)'
;GESFFMQQIEAAHGNGWALLAAATPGNITTAEVGGGRELLVQKDGYLAATEGVQVSTKMQSLSKGLFSGEGFFIVKVFGEGTVFLSTYGSIHTIEIPEGETVLIDNGHLVAWDASMKYEITKGGSGWVSAVTSGEGFACRFRGPGRVLIQTRNPQQLAGWLFPFLPIPKTVAR
;
A
#
# COMPACT_ATOMS: atom_id res chain seq x y z
N GLY A 1 1.36 11.40 -14.30
CA GLY A 1 0.52 11.24 -13.11
C GLY A 1 0.05 9.81 -13.10
N GLU A 2 0.14 9.12 -11.97
CA GLU A 2 -0.38 7.76 -11.86
C GLU A 2 -1.92 7.77 -11.91
N SER A 3 -2.48 6.87 -12.72
CA SER A 3 -3.92 6.64 -12.79
C SER A 3 -4.31 5.52 -11.82
N PHE A 4 -5.44 5.68 -11.14
CA PHE A 4 -6.12 4.60 -10.42
C PHE A 4 -7.38 4.27 -11.20
N PHE A 5 -7.50 3.00 -11.57
CA PHE A 5 -8.61 2.51 -12.40
C PHE A 5 -9.41 1.50 -11.59
N MET A 6 -10.72 1.62 -11.64
CA MET A 6 -11.66 0.67 -11.05
C MET A 6 -12.66 0.23 -12.09
N GLN A 7 -13.10 -1.01 -11.99
CA GLN A 7 -14.17 -1.57 -12.79
C GLN A 7 -15.24 -2.12 -11.84
N GLN A 8 -16.51 -1.81 -12.15
CA GLN A 8 -17.65 -2.44 -11.51
C GLN A 8 -17.97 -3.75 -12.24
N ILE A 9 -18.11 -4.84 -11.48
CA ILE A 9 -18.47 -6.16 -12.00
C ILE A 9 -19.81 -6.54 -11.37
N GLU A 10 -20.82 -6.77 -12.21
CA GLU A 10 -22.18 -7.09 -11.78
C GLU A 10 -22.73 -8.28 -12.58
N ALA A 11 -23.42 -9.19 -11.90
CA ALA A 11 -24.06 -10.33 -12.54
C ALA A 11 -25.44 -9.92 -13.09
N ALA A 12 -25.50 -9.58 -14.39
CA ALA A 12 -26.70 -9.01 -15.01
C ALA A 12 -27.87 -9.99 -15.24
N HIS A 13 -27.64 -11.31 -15.16
CA HIS A 13 -28.61 -12.34 -15.53
C HIS A 13 -28.74 -13.44 -14.46
N GLY A 14 -28.88 -13.02 -13.20
CA GLY A 14 -28.98 -13.92 -12.05
C GLY A 14 -27.61 -14.22 -11.43
N ASN A 15 -27.54 -15.28 -10.63
CA ASN A 15 -26.33 -15.61 -9.87
C ASN A 15 -25.13 -15.86 -10.82
N GLY A 16 -24.00 -15.23 -10.52
CA GLY A 16 -22.75 -15.40 -11.24
C GLY A 16 -21.56 -15.37 -10.29
N TRP A 17 -20.40 -15.82 -10.79
CA TRP A 17 -19.15 -15.79 -10.06
C TRP A 17 -18.11 -14.98 -10.83
N ALA A 18 -17.31 -14.22 -10.08
CA ALA A 18 -16.11 -13.58 -10.57
C ALA A 18 -14.93 -14.06 -9.72
N LEU A 19 -13.83 -14.39 -10.37
CA LEU A 19 -12.58 -14.75 -9.70
C LEU A 19 -11.59 -13.61 -9.91
N LEU A 20 -11.06 -13.10 -8.81
CA LEU A 20 -10.10 -11.99 -8.78
C LEU A 20 -8.79 -12.49 -8.18
N ALA A 21 -7.67 -12.01 -8.72
CA ALA A 21 -6.34 -12.31 -8.23
C ALA A 21 -5.50 -11.04 -8.17
N ALA A 22 -4.64 -10.94 -7.16
CA ALA A 22 -3.65 -9.89 -7.09
C ALA A 22 -2.60 -10.06 -8.20
N ALA A 23 -2.07 -8.94 -8.69
CA ALA A 23 -1.00 -8.97 -9.70
C ALA A 23 0.34 -9.49 -9.13
N THR A 24 0.55 -9.36 -7.83
CA THR A 24 1.75 -9.81 -7.13
C THR A 24 1.50 -11.11 -6.35
N PRO A 25 2.51 -12.00 -6.24
CA PRO A 25 2.38 -13.22 -5.44
C PRO A 25 2.22 -12.89 -3.95
N GLY A 26 1.10 -13.30 -3.35
CA GLY A 26 0.92 -13.13 -1.91
C GLY A 26 -0.44 -13.55 -1.42
N ASN A 27 -0.99 -12.80 -0.47
CA ASN A 27 -2.25 -13.12 0.18
C ASN A 27 -3.32 -12.09 -0.18
N ILE A 28 -4.57 -12.53 -0.07
CA ILE A 28 -5.75 -11.68 -0.08
C ILE A 28 -6.40 -11.80 1.29
N THR A 29 -6.66 -10.67 1.94
CA THR A 29 -7.42 -10.62 3.19
C THR A 29 -8.62 -9.71 3.02
N THR A 30 -9.56 -9.76 3.97
CA THR A 30 -10.66 -8.82 4.05
C THR A 30 -10.47 -7.81 5.19
N ALA A 31 -11.07 -6.64 5.03
CA ALA A 31 -11.28 -5.67 6.10
C ALA A 31 -12.65 -5.02 5.94
N GLU A 32 -13.39 -4.90 7.05
CA GLU A 32 -14.68 -4.23 7.07
C GLU A 32 -14.52 -2.70 7.20
N VAL A 33 -15.27 -1.96 6.40
CA VAL A 33 -15.50 -0.52 6.51
C VAL A 33 -16.98 -0.28 6.79
N GLY A 34 -17.30 0.77 7.56
CA GLY A 34 -18.66 0.98 8.07
C GLY A 34 -18.65 1.49 9.51
N GLY A 35 -19.78 2.04 9.97
CA GLY A 35 -19.89 2.54 11.34
C GLY A 35 -18.87 3.64 11.71
N GLY A 36 -18.44 4.43 10.71
CA GLY A 36 -17.40 5.46 10.88
C GLY A 36 -15.96 4.96 10.72
N ARG A 37 -15.75 3.64 10.54
CA ARG A 37 -14.43 3.09 10.22
C ARG A 37 -14.12 3.28 8.74
N GLU A 38 -12.98 3.89 8.46
CA GLU A 38 -12.44 4.13 7.13
C GLU A 38 -10.98 3.65 7.09
N LEU A 39 -10.50 3.26 5.92
CA LEU A 39 -9.12 2.80 5.74
C LEU A 39 -8.38 3.71 4.77
N LEU A 40 -7.08 3.88 5.03
CA LEU A 40 -6.11 4.32 4.04
C LEU A 40 -5.39 3.08 3.54
N VAL A 41 -5.32 2.90 2.22
CA VAL A 41 -4.77 1.72 1.57
C VAL A 41 -3.73 2.17 0.55
N GLN A 42 -2.53 1.59 0.59
CA GLN A 42 -1.55 1.82 -0.47
C GLN A 42 -2.11 1.27 -1.78
N LYS A 43 -1.84 1.94 -2.90
CA LYS A 43 -2.41 1.61 -4.22
C LYS A 43 -2.43 0.11 -4.55
N ASP A 44 -1.30 -0.56 -4.38
CA ASP A 44 -1.13 -1.99 -4.71
C ASP A 44 -1.76 -2.93 -3.68
N GLY A 45 -2.22 -2.37 -2.56
CA GLY A 45 -2.93 -3.07 -1.50
C GLY A 45 -4.44 -3.19 -1.74
N TYR A 46 -5.02 -2.39 -2.63
CA TYR A 46 -6.46 -2.48 -2.95
C TYR A 46 -6.71 -3.49 -4.07
N LEU A 47 -7.55 -4.49 -3.83
CA LEU A 47 -7.96 -5.47 -4.85
C LEU A 47 -9.41 -5.25 -5.32
N ALA A 48 -10.36 -5.24 -4.39
CA ALA A 48 -11.78 -5.13 -4.69
C ALA A 48 -12.56 -4.66 -3.45
N ALA A 49 -13.82 -4.32 -3.63
CA ALA A 49 -14.73 -4.08 -2.53
C ALA A 49 -16.18 -4.38 -2.92
N THR A 50 -17.04 -4.60 -1.92
CA THR A 50 -18.49 -4.72 -2.11
C THR A 50 -19.11 -3.38 -2.53
N GLU A 51 -20.28 -3.40 -3.16
CA GLU A 51 -20.96 -2.23 -3.76
C GLU A 51 -21.11 -1.01 -2.83
N GLY A 52 -21.35 -1.22 -1.52
CA GLY A 52 -21.49 -0.13 -0.54
C GLY A 52 -20.19 0.60 -0.17
N VAL A 53 -19.05 0.14 -0.68
CA VAL A 53 -17.74 0.73 -0.42
C VAL A 53 -17.37 1.74 -1.49
N GLN A 54 -16.94 2.92 -1.04
CA GLN A 54 -16.44 4.00 -1.87
C GLN A 54 -14.92 4.10 -1.77
N VAL A 55 -14.29 4.39 -2.90
CA VAL A 55 -12.84 4.59 -2.99
C VAL A 55 -12.57 5.98 -3.55
N SER A 56 -11.86 6.79 -2.77
CA SER A 56 -11.37 8.09 -3.22
C SER A 56 -9.85 8.07 -3.31
N THR A 57 -9.31 8.52 -4.43
CA THR A 57 -7.87 8.70 -4.55
C THR A 57 -7.47 9.94 -3.77
N LYS A 58 -6.61 9.76 -2.76
CA LYS A 58 -6.00 10.87 -2.05
C LYS A 58 -4.54 10.89 -2.46
N MET A 59 -4.21 11.66 -3.49
CA MET A 59 -2.82 12.02 -3.70
C MET A 59 -2.42 12.89 -2.51
N GLN A 60 -1.76 12.30 -1.51
CA GLN A 60 -1.13 13.09 -0.48
C GLN A 60 -0.05 13.91 -1.17
N SER A 61 -0.35 15.19 -1.39
CA SER A 61 0.69 16.15 -1.69
C SER A 61 1.61 16.16 -0.47
N LEU A 62 2.73 15.44 -0.55
CA LEU A 62 3.91 15.88 0.20
C LEU A 62 4.11 17.32 -0.27
N SER A 63 3.77 18.26 0.58
CA SER A 63 4.11 19.65 0.40
C SER A 63 5.61 19.72 0.10
N LYS A 64 5.94 19.99 -1.17
CA LYS A 64 7.23 20.45 -1.68
C LYS A 64 8.46 19.69 -1.13
N GLY A 65 8.89 18.63 -1.82
CA GLY A 65 10.35 18.52 -2.01
C GLY A 65 11.02 17.15 -2.03
N LEU A 66 10.33 16.01 -1.98
CA LEU A 66 11.07 14.74 -1.88
C LEU A 66 10.40 13.52 -2.50
N PHE A 67 10.13 13.59 -3.80
CA PHE A 67 9.81 12.40 -4.58
C PHE A 67 10.92 12.12 -5.59
N SER A 68 11.63 11.02 -5.37
CA SER A 68 12.58 10.41 -6.30
C SER A 68 11.88 9.52 -7.35
N GLY A 69 10.67 9.91 -7.79
CA GLY A 69 9.99 9.27 -8.93
C GLY A 69 8.84 8.31 -8.62
N GLU A 70 8.72 7.79 -7.39
CA GLU A 70 7.56 7.01 -6.94
C GLU A 70 6.82 7.82 -5.86
N GLY A 71 5.61 8.27 -6.16
CA GLY A 71 4.78 9.00 -5.22
C GLY A 71 4.21 8.09 -4.14
N PHE A 72 3.86 8.64 -2.97
CA PHE A 72 3.08 7.89 -1.98
C PHE A 72 1.60 7.93 -2.40
N PHE A 73 1.20 6.95 -3.22
CA PHE A 73 -0.17 6.85 -3.72
C PHE A 73 -1.04 6.07 -2.75
N ILE A 74 -1.94 6.78 -2.07
CA ILE A 74 -2.90 6.22 -1.13
C ILE A 74 -4.30 6.38 -1.70
N VAL A 75 -5.11 5.35 -1.54
CA VAL A 75 -6.55 5.44 -1.70
C VAL A 75 -7.21 5.41 -0.34
N LYS A 76 -8.20 6.28 -0.14
CA LYS A 76 -9.07 6.24 1.03
C LYS A 76 -10.29 5.41 0.69
N VAL A 77 -10.56 4.40 1.51
CA VAL A 77 -11.68 3.47 1.39
C VAL A 77 -12.64 3.68 2.55
N PHE A 78 -13.92 3.93 2.26
CA PHE A 78 -14.95 4.29 3.23
C PHE A 78 -16.33 3.85 2.73
N GLY A 79 -17.40 4.08 3.50
CA GLY A 79 -18.74 3.56 3.20
C GLY A 79 -19.06 2.36 4.08
N GLU A 80 -19.80 1.39 3.55
CA GLU A 80 -20.25 0.22 4.30
C GLU A 80 -20.04 -1.07 3.49
N GLY A 81 -19.33 -2.03 4.08
CA GLY A 81 -19.10 -3.35 3.51
C GLY A 81 -17.65 -3.83 3.60
N THR A 82 -17.33 -4.81 2.77
CA THR A 82 -16.05 -5.52 2.83
C THR A 82 -15.09 -5.02 1.75
N VAL A 83 -13.86 -4.74 2.16
CA VAL A 83 -12.72 -4.43 1.28
C VAL A 83 -11.83 -5.67 1.21
N PHE A 84 -11.42 -6.04 0.00
CA PHE A 84 -10.44 -7.09 -0.25
C PHE A 84 -9.08 -6.43 -0.48
N LEU A 85 -8.12 -6.77 0.37
CA LEU A 85 -6.77 -6.24 0.35
C LEU A 85 -5.79 -7.29 -0.17
N SER A 86 -4.87 -6.89 -1.04
CA SER A 86 -3.79 -7.74 -1.55
C SER A 86 -2.44 -7.39 -0.92
N THR A 87 -1.57 -8.39 -0.79
CA THR A 87 -0.19 -8.19 -0.31
C THR A 87 0.81 -8.83 -1.25
N TYR A 88 2.03 -8.30 -1.29
CA TYR A 88 3.19 -9.05 -1.79
C TYR A 88 3.83 -9.86 -0.64
N GLY A 89 3.80 -11.18 -0.76
CA GLY A 89 4.07 -12.07 0.37
C GLY A 89 2.89 -12.19 1.33
N SER A 90 3.16 -12.40 2.62
CA SER A 90 2.13 -12.58 3.65
C SER A 90 1.74 -11.26 4.29
N ILE A 91 0.54 -11.22 4.88
CA ILE A 91 0.08 -10.08 5.67
C ILE A 91 0.42 -10.25 7.16
N HIS A 92 0.78 -9.15 7.81
CA HIS A 92 0.91 -9.07 9.26
C HIS A 92 0.21 -7.83 9.80
N THR A 93 -0.49 -7.98 10.92
CA THR A 93 -1.23 -6.89 11.56
C THR A 93 -0.48 -6.41 12.79
N ILE A 94 -0.21 -5.11 12.84
CA ILE A 94 0.39 -4.43 13.98
C ILE A 94 -0.70 -3.62 14.67
N GLU A 95 -1.05 -4.03 15.89
CA GLU A 95 -1.86 -3.21 16.80
C GLU A 95 -0.94 -2.21 17.50
N ILE A 96 -1.29 -0.92 17.45
CA ILE A 96 -0.56 0.14 18.13
C ILE A 96 -1.46 0.69 19.23
N PRO A 97 -1.18 0.38 20.51
CA PRO A 97 -1.91 0.91 21.65
C PRO A 97 -1.88 2.44 21.74
N GLU A 98 -2.82 3.02 22.49
CA GLU A 98 -2.84 4.46 22.73
C GLU A 98 -1.54 4.95 23.38
N GLY A 99 -0.99 6.04 22.83
CA GLY A 99 0.26 6.63 23.32
C GLY A 99 1.54 5.97 22.79
N GLU A 100 1.44 4.78 22.19
CA GLU A 100 2.57 4.11 21.57
C GLU A 100 2.84 4.61 20.15
N THR A 101 4.06 4.34 19.67
CA THR A 101 4.51 4.76 18.35
C THR A 101 5.35 3.66 17.71
N VAL A 102 5.07 3.40 16.43
CA VAL A 102 5.81 2.42 15.62
C VAL A 102 6.28 3.08 14.34
N LEU A 103 7.52 2.81 13.96
CA LEU A 103 8.10 3.23 12.69
C LEU A 103 8.05 2.05 11.71
N ILE A 104 7.46 2.24 10.54
CA ILE A 104 7.23 1.19 9.54
C ILE A 104 7.80 1.65 8.19
N ASP A 105 8.60 0.80 7.54
CA ASP A 105 9.06 1.04 6.16
C ASP A 105 7.86 1.18 5.23
N ASN A 106 7.87 2.26 4.45
CA ASN A 106 6.81 2.59 3.52
C ASN A 106 6.54 1.49 2.48
N GLY A 107 7.57 0.79 2.00
CA GLY A 107 7.41 -0.28 1.00
C GLY A 107 6.76 -1.56 1.54
N HIS A 108 6.52 -1.61 2.85
CA HIS A 108 5.84 -2.69 3.54
C HIS A 108 4.42 -2.33 3.98
N LEU A 109 3.95 -1.10 3.76
CA LEU A 109 2.58 -0.71 4.11
C LEU A 109 1.56 -1.31 3.16
N VAL A 110 0.41 -1.72 3.71
CA VAL A 110 -0.73 -2.21 2.93
C VAL A 110 -1.95 -1.35 3.22
N ALA A 111 -2.38 -1.28 4.48
CA ALA A 111 -3.54 -0.52 4.89
C ALA A 111 -3.48 -0.12 6.37
N TRP A 112 -4.18 0.92 6.77
CA TRP A 112 -4.33 1.32 8.17
C TRP A 112 -5.62 2.11 8.40
N ASP A 113 -6.07 2.21 9.65
CA ASP A 113 -7.26 2.99 9.98
C ASP A 113 -7.03 4.48 9.67
N ALA A 114 -7.97 5.11 8.95
CA ALA A 114 -7.81 6.49 8.47
C ALA A 114 -7.79 7.53 9.59
N SER A 115 -8.25 7.17 10.79
CA SER A 115 -8.19 7.99 12.00
C SER A 115 -6.80 8.07 12.61
N MET A 116 -5.88 7.16 12.26
CA MET A 116 -4.54 7.14 12.83
C MET A 116 -3.73 8.36 12.40
N LYS A 117 -2.99 8.92 13.35
CA LYS A 117 -2.01 9.96 13.08
C LYS A 117 -0.71 9.31 12.63
N TYR A 118 -0.20 9.73 11.47
CA TYR A 118 1.11 9.30 11.00
C TYR A 118 1.86 10.42 10.29
N GLU A 119 3.17 10.32 10.30
CA GLU A 119 4.09 11.24 9.62
C GLU A 119 5.07 10.45 8.76
N ILE A 120 5.29 10.92 7.54
CA ILE A 120 6.33 10.37 6.67
C ILE A 120 7.66 10.96 7.11
N THR A 121 8.60 10.08 7.40
CA THR A 121 9.95 10.39 7.84
C THR A 121 10.94 9.76 6.88
N LYS A 122 12.14 10.32 6.77
CA LYS A 122 13.21 9.64 6.02
C LYS A 122 13.95 8.72 6.98
N GLY A 123 14.27 7.50 6.54
CA GLY A 123 15.01 6.54 7.36
C GLY A 123 16.37 7.10 7.79
N GLY A 124 16.68 7.02 9.08
CA GLY A 124 17.99 7.40 9.63
C GLY A 124 18.27 8.91 9.76
N SER A 125 19.37 9.25 10.41
CA SER A 125 19.76 10.61 10.81
C SER A 125 20.36 11.46 9.67
N GLY A 126 19.94 11.29 8.42
CA GLY A 126 20.41 12.13 7.32
C GLY A 126 20.09 11.64 5.90
N TRP A 127 20.14 12.56 4.94
CA TRP A 127 19.84 12.33 3.51
C TRP A 127 20.75 11.30 2.84
N VAL A 128 21.93 11.08 3.38
CA VAL A 128 22.91 10.14 2.83
C VAL A 128 22.55 8.70 3.22
N SER A 129 22.08 8.44 4.45
CA SER A 129 21.85 7.08 4.95
C SER A 129 20.63 6.38 4.34
N ALA A 130 19.53 7.10 4.09
CA ALA A 130 18.36 6.56 3.38
C ALA A 130 18.67 6.22 1.91
N VAL A 131 19.51 7.03 1.26
CA VAL A 131 19.89 6.78 -0.15
C VAL A 131 20.89 5.63 -0.28
N THR A 132 21.80 5.45 0.68
CA THR A 132 22.83 4.39 0.63
C THR A 132 22.37 3.04 1.17
N SER A 133 21.31 2.98 1.98
CA SER A 133 20.75 1.72 2.51
C SER A 133 19.77 1.04 1.55
N GLY A 134 19.25 1.78 0.56
CA GLY A 134 18.12 1.32 -0.26
C GLY A 134 16.78 1.36 0.48
N GLU A 135 16.77 1.77 1.74
CA GLU A 135 15.58 1.96 2.57
C GLU A 135 15.07 3.39 2.34
N GLY A 136 13.95 3.52 1.63
CA GLY A 136 13.38 4.81 1.26
C GLY A 136 12.82 5.60 2.45
N PHE A 137 11.52 5.90 2.38
CA PHE A 137 10.81 6.60 3.45
C PHE A 137 10.22 5.60 4.45
N ALA A 138 10.01 6.04 5.69
CA ALA A 138 9.30 5.29 6.73
C ALA A 138 8.18 6.13 7.31
N CYS A 139 7.06 5.49 7.65
CA CYS A 139 5.93 6.15 8.30
C CYS A 139 5.97 5.89 9.80
N ARG A 140 5.93 6.97 10.60
CA ARG A 140 5.78 6.90 12.04
C ARG A 140 4.30 6.98 12.39
N PHE A 141 3.74 5.88 12.89
CA PHE A 141 2.34 5.80 13.33
C PHE A 141 2.25 6.00 14.83
N ARG A 142 1.26 6.78 15.29
CA ARG A 142 0.93 6.94 16.70
C ARG A 142 -0.46 6.36 16.96
N GLY A 143 -0.56 5.47 17.96
CA GLY A 143 -1.81 4.83 18.32
C GLY A 143 -2.80 5.76 19.05
N PRO A 144 -4.05 5.28 19.25
CA PRO A 144 -4.49 3.91 19.01
C PRO A 144 -4.84 3.62 17.54
N GLY A 145 -4.63 2.38 17.09
CA GLY A 145 -5.14 1.88 15.81
C GLY A 145 -4.32 0.73 15.24
N ARG A 146 -4.73 0.26 14.06
CA ARG A 146 -4.14 -0.91 13.40
C ARG A 146 -3.45 -0.55 12.09
N VAL A 147 -2.26 -1.12 11.87
CA VAL A 147 -1.54 -1.06 10.59
C VAL A 147 -1.32 -2.47 10.05
N LEU A 148 -1.74 -2.69 8.81
CA LEU A 148 -1.50 -3.92 8.05
C LEU A 148 -0.26 -3.73 7.19
N ILE A 149 0.67 -4.67 7.31
CA ILE A 149 1.93 -4.69 6.58
C ILE A 149 2.08 -5.97 5.76
N GLN A 150 2.94 -5.92 4.75
CA GLN A 150 3.31 -7.07 3.92
C GLN A 150 4.74 -7.52 4.21
N THR A 151 5.04 -8.81 4.07
CA THR A 151 6.37 -9.35 4.40
C THR A 151 7.42 -9.18 3.31
N ARG A 152 7.02 -8.78 2.09
CA ARG A 152 7.93 -8.59 0.95
C ARG A 152 7.73 -7.21 0.33
N ASN A 153 8.80 -6.67 -0.24
CA ASN A 153 8.82 -5.38 -0.91
C ASN A 153 9.25 -5.60 -2.39
N PRO A 154 8.44 -5.21 -3.39
CA PRO A 154 8.75 -5.43 -4.80
C PRO A 154 10.04 -4.71 -5.25
N GLN A 155 10.29 -3.50 -4.77
CA GLN A 155 11.48 -2.71 -5.09
C GLN A 155 12.74 -3.39 -4.52
N GLN A 156 12.67 -3.91 -3.29
CA GLN A 156 13.78 -4.67 -2.70
C GLN A 156 14.03 -5.99 -3.46
N LEU A 157 12.97 -6.68 -3.90
CA LEU A 157 13.12 -7.87 -4.76
C LEU A 157 13.79 -7.50 -6.09
N ALA A 158 13.35 -6.42 -6.74
CA ALA A 158 13.93 -5.97 -8.00
C ALA A 158 15.41 -5.62 -7.85
N GLY A 159 15.78 -4.91 -6.78
CA GLY A 159 17.17 -4.61 -6.45
C GLY A 159 18.00 -5.86 -6.20
N TRP A 160 17.44 -6.86 -5.50
CA TRP A 160 18.11 -8.14 -5.27
C TRP A 160 18.27 -8.96 -6.56
N LEU A 161 17.28 -8.92 -7.46
CA LEU A 161 17.33 -9.63 -8.75
C LEU A 161 18.28 -8.95 -9.75
N PHE A 162 18.48 -7.64 -9.65
CA PHE A 162 19.19 -6.83 -10.65
C PHE A 162 20.55 -7.40 -11.09
N PRO A 163 21.43 -7.90 -10.20
CA PRO A 163 22.72 -8.50 -10.60
C PRO A 163 22.61 -9.79 -11.42
N PHE A 164 21.46 -10.47 -11.37
CA PHE A 164 21.20 -11.74 -12.06
C PHE A 164 20.46 -11.56 -13.39
N LEU A 165 19.94 -10.35 -13.68
CA LEU A 165 19.24 -10.08 -14.92
C LEU A 165 20.23 -9.93 -16.08
N PRO A 166 19.97 -10.55 -17.24
CA PRO A 166 20.82 -10.36 -18.41
C PRO A 166 20.75 -8.90 -18.85
N ILE A 167 21.87 -8.18 -18.77
CA ILE A 167 21.99 -6.85 -19.37
C ILE A 167 21.84 -7.04 -20.88
N PRO A 168 20.84 -6.44 -21.56
CA PRO A 168 20.77 -6.50 -23.00
C PRO A 168 22.10 -5.98 -23.56
N LYS A 169 22.83 -6.81 -24.29
CA LYS A 169 23.93 -6.30 -25.12
C LYS A 169 23.28 -5.36 -26.12
N THR A 170 23.42 -4.05 -25.91
CA THR A 170 23.00 -3.06 -26.89
C THR A 170 23.58 -3.47 -28.23
N VAL A 171 22.72 -3.81 -29.20
CA VAL A 171 23.13 -3.89 -30.59
C VAL A 171 23.49 -2.46 -30.96
N ALA A 172 24.79 -2.18 -31.04
CA ALA A 172 25.29 -0.96 -31.64
C ALA A 172 24.64 -0.84 -33.03
N ARG A 173 23.78 0.17 -33.20
CA ARG A 173 23.35 0.63 -34.52
C ARG A 173 24.44 1.51 -35.11
#